data_AF-A0A5D0VHV0-F1
#
_entry.id   AF-A0A5D0VHV0-F1
#
_cell.length_a   1.000
_cell.length_b   1.000
_cell.length_c   1.000
_cell.angle_alpha   90.00
_cell.angle_beta   90.00
_cell.angle_gamma   90.00
#
_symmetry.space_group_name_H-M   'P 1'
#
loop_
_entity.id
_entity.type
_entity.pdbx_description
1 polymer ?
#
loop_
_entity_poly.entity_id
_entity_poly.type
_entity_poly.pdbx_seq_one_letter_code
_entity_poly.pdbx_strand_id
1 'polypeptide(L)'
;MPATRLAVLDLFRGLAVVAMAAYHLSWDLSWFAFVSWPVSQGSGWRTFAMLIAGSFLFVSGISLDLAHRDRIRWRSFFVRLAKIVLAAAAVSIVTYFTFGDNFVRFGVLHAIAASSLIALPFTRLPFWASILAAAFIFSMPTWAASGAFDGQFLLWTGLGTPAVGSVDYVPLVPWAGVALAGLAISRAFRIFGVWEKLSAFRFNGLIGQSTRFLGRHSLPIYLLHQPVLYGLVWMAALLGPDFDQGSVSFVRSCTQACKDNGGTPDICEAACACTLDNLKADKIWTPLNEDPQNQSLRARMNDRYAQCMADPQSRPLTSGN
;
A
#
# COMPACT_ATOMS: atom_id res chain seq x y z
N MET A 1 37.28 -5.30 10.70
CA MET A 1 36.30 -6.25 11.25
C MET A 1 35.29 -6.57 10.16
N PRO A 2 35.00 -7.85 9.84
CA PRO A 2 33.90 -8.16 8.93
C PRO A 2 32.63 -7.53 9.50
N ALA A 3 31.79 -6.94 8.65
CA ALA A 3 30.59 -6.22 9.08
C ALA A 3 29.68 -7.16 9.88
N THR A 4 29.70 -7.06 11.21
CA THR A 4 28.83 -7.83 12.08
C THR A 4 27.39 -7.47 11.75
N ARG A 5 26.65 -8.42 11.18
CA ARG A 5 25.27 -8.19 10.74
C ARG A 5 24.40 -7.91 11.97
N LEU A 6 23.80 -6.73 12.02
CA LEU A 6 22.99 -6.30 13.16
C LEU A 6 21.64 -7.04 13.15
N ALA A 7 21.45 -7.93 14.12
CA ALA A 7 20.22 -8.71 14.27
C ALA A 7 18.97 -7.83 14.45
N VAL A 8 19.13 -6.68 15.12
CA VAL A 8 18.07 -5.67 15.31
C VAL A 8 17.57 -5.13 13.96
N LEU A 9 18.47 -4.83 13.02
CA LEU A 9 18.10 -4.30 11.72
C LEU A 9 17.38 -5.35 10.87
N ASP A 10 17.83 -6.60 10.93
CA ASP A 10 17.13 -7.72 10.29
C ASP A 10 15.73 -7.91 10.90
N LEU A 11 15.57 -7.79 12.22
CA LEU A 11 14.26 -7.83 12.89
C LEU A 11 13.32 -6.73 12.37
N PHE A 12 13.76 -5.47 12.35
CA PHE A 12 12.95 -4.35 11.84
C PHE A 12 12.52 -4.55 10.38
N ARG A 13 13.42 -5.02 9.51
CA ARG A 13 13.06 -5.37 8.13
C ARG A 13 12.03 -6.50 8.08
N GLY A 14 12.19 -7.53 8.89
CA GLY A 14 11.24 -8.64 8.99
C GLY A 14 9.85 -8.16 9.40
N LEU A 15 9.76 -7.33 10.43
CA LEU A 15 8.49 -6.75 10.89
C LEU A 15 7.83 -5.87 9.82
N ALA A 16 8.60 -5.04 9.11
CA ALA A 16 8.08 -4.23 8.01
C ALA A 16 7.48 -5.10 6.88
N VAL A 17 8.16 -6.20 6.53
CA VAL A 17 7.68 -7.15 5.52
C VAL A 17 6.41 -7.88 5.98
N VAL A 18 6.33 -8.29 7.24
CA VAL A 18 5.13 -8.92 7.81
C VAL A 18 3.95 -7.94 7.81
N ALA A 19 4.17 -6.69 8.22
CA ALA A 19 3.13 -5.66 8.24
C ALA A 19 2.59 -5.37 6.83
N MET A 20 3.48 -5.27 5.84
CA MET A 20 3.09 -5.17 4.42
C MET A 20 2.27 -6.37 3.96
N ALA A 21 2.72 -7.60 4.23
CA ALA A 21 1.99 -8.80 3.84
C ALA A 21 0.60 -8.85 4.48
N ALA A 22 0.47 -8.44 5.74
CA ALA A 22 -0.83 -8.34 6.42
C ALA A 22 -1.74 -7.26 5.79
N TYR A 23 -1.18 -6.11 5.42
CA TYR A 23 -1.92 -5.06 4.71
C TYR A 23 -2.45 -5.56 3.36
N HIS A 24 -1.59 -6.19 2.56
CA HIS A 24 -1.98 -6.71 1.24
C HIS A 24 -2.93 -7.90 1.32
N LEU A 25 -2.77 -8.81 2.28
CA LEU A 25 -3.76 -9.86 2.52
C LEU A 25 -5.13 -9.26 2.85
N SER A 26 -5.16 -8.21 3.68
CA SER A 26 -6.41 -7.50 4.01
C SER A 26 -7.02 -6.82 2.77
N TRP A 27 -6.17 -6.25 1.91
CA TRP A 27 -6.59 -5.70 0.62
C TRP A 27 -7.19 -6.78 -0.28
N ASP A 28 -6.51 -7.91 -0.45
CA ASP A 28 -6.95 -9.02 -1.30
C ASP A 28 -8.28 -9.59 -0.80
N LEU A 29 -8.42 -9.83 0.51
CA LEU A 29 -9.68 -10.27 1.11
C LEU A 29 -10.81 -9.26 0.87
N SER A 30 -10.51 -7.95 0.97
CA SER A 30 -11.49 -6.90 0.68
C SER A 30 -11.84 -6.85 -0.81
N TRP A 31 -10.85 -6.99 -1.70
CA TRP A 31 -10.99 -6.99 -3.16
C TRP A 31 -11.89 -8.13 -3.64
N PHE A 32 -11.66 -9.35 -3.15
CA PHE A 32 -12.50 -10.52 -3.41
C PHE A 32 -13.80 -10.56 -2.59
N ALA A 33 -14.12 -9.47 -1.87
CA ALA A 33 -15.35 -9.32 -1.09
C ALA A 33 -15.56 -10.38 0.03
N PHE A 34 -14.49 -11.01 0.51
CA PHE A 34 -14.52 -11.88 1.69
C PHE A 34 -14.75 -11.10 3.00
N VAL A 35 -14.36 -9.83 3.01
CA VAL A 35 -14.52 -8.93 4.17
C VAL A 35 -15.08 -7.58 3.72
N SER A 36 -15.81 -6.90 4.61
CA SER A 36 -16.34 -5.54 4.38
C SER A 36 -15.36 -4.43 4.79
N TRP A 37 -14.10 -4.76 5.12
CA TRP A 37 -13.12 -3.78 5.58
C TRP A 37 -12.85 -2.69 4.52
N PRO A 38 -12.88 -1.40 4.88
CA PRO A 38 -12.65 -0.30 3.95
C PRO A 38 -11.15 -0.08 3.70
N VAL A 39 -10.42 -1.10 3.23
CA VAL A 39 -8.95 -1.07 3.11
C VAL A 39 -8.46 0.02 2.13
N SER A 40 -9.25 0.32 1.11
CA SER A 40 -8.96 1.34 0.09
C SER A 40 -9.30 2.77 0.48
N GLN A 41 -10.20 2.97 1.44
CA GLN A 41 -10.74 4.30 1.76
C GLN A 41 -10.58 4.72 3.22
N GLY A 42 -10.45 3.75 4.13
CA GLY A 42 -10.35 4.00 5.55
C GLY A 42 -9.05 4.74 5.89
N SER A 43 -9.17 5.86 6.61
CA SER A 43 -8.04 6.68 7.05
C SER A 43 -7.02 5.88 7.89
N GLY A 44 -7.51 4.93 8.70
CA GLY A 44 -6.66 4.00 9.47
C GLY A 44 -5.82 3.11 8.57
N TRP A 45 -6.41 2.53 7.52
CA TRP A 45 -5.71 1.69 6.53
C TRP A 45 -4.71 2.50 5.71
N ARG A 46 -5.06 3.72 5.32
CA ARG A 46 -4.13 4.64 4.64
C ARG A 46 -2.94 4.99 5.53
N THR A 47 -3.18 5.27 6.82
CA THR A 47 -2.10 5.52 7.79
C THR A 47 -1.21 4.30 7.96
N PHE A 48 -1.81 3.11 8.03
CA PHE A 48 -1.05 1.87 8.12
C PHE A 48 -0.15 1.64 6.89
N ALA A 49 -0.68 1.83 5.68
CA ALA A 49 0.09 1.77 4.44
C ALA A 49 1.25 2.78 4.42
N MET A 50 1.00 4.03 4.87
CA MET A 50 2.03 5.06 4.96
C MET A 50 3.15 4.69 5.96
N LEU A 51 2.80 4.13 7.12
CA LEU A 51 3.77 3.67 8.11
C LEU A 51 4.62 2.51 7.57
N ILE A 52 4.01 1.58 6.82
CA ILE A 52 4.72 0.49 6.16
C ILE A 52 5.72 1.03 5.14
N ALA A 53 5.26 1.86 4.19
CA ALA A 53 6.13 2.46 3.16
C ALA A 53 7.27 3.29 3.80
N GLY A 54 6.93 4.09 4.81
CA GLY A 54 7.89 4.89 5.59
C GLY A 54 8.94 4.02 6.27
N SER A 55 8.54 2.90 6.86
CA SER A 55 9.47 1.97 7.51
C SER A 55 10.50 1.40 6.53
N PHE A 56 10.09 1.03 5.31
CA PHE A 56 11.00 0.52 4.28
C PHE A 56 12.03 1.57 3.85
N LEU A 57 11.58 2.80 3.60
CA LEU A 57 12.45 3.91 3.21
C LEU A 57 13.41 4.31 4.33
N PHE A 58 12.89 4.45 5.55
CA PHE A 58 13.66 4.77 6.75
C PHE A 58 14.76 3.74 7.00
N VAL A 59 14.40 2.45 7.00
CA VAL A 59 15.35 1.35 7.18
C VAL A 59 16.33 1.28 6.01
N SER A 60 15.91 1.58 4.78
CA SER A 60 16.83 1.69 3.63
C SER A 60 17.89 2.78 3.84
N GLY A 61 17.50 3.93 4.40
CA GLY A 61 18.42 5.01 4.79
C GLY A 61 19.46 4.58 5.82
N ILE A 62 19.02 3.93 6.91
CA ILE A 62 19.92 3.35 7.93
C ILE A 62 20.89 2.35 7.28
N SER A 63 20.35 1.48 6.43
CA SER A 63 21.13 0.45 5.73
C SER A 63 22.21 1.05 4.85
N LEU A 64 21.92 2.18 4.20
CA LEU A 64 22.84 2.87 3.32
C LEU A 64 24.04 3.43 4.10
N ASP A 65 23.78 4.09 5.24
CA ASP A 65 24.82 4.61 6.14
C ASP A 65 25.75 3.49 6.61
N LEU A 66 25.19 2.43 7.17
CA LEU A 66 25.96 1.31 7.71
C LEU A 66 26.76 0.56 6.63
N ALA A 67 26.19 0.39 5.43
CA ALA A 67 26.86 -0.32 4.34
C ALA A 67 28.05 0.45 3.76
N HIS A 68 28.02 1.79 3.85
CA HIS A 68 29.04 2.67 3.27
C HIS A 68 29.85 3.39 4.33
N ARG A 69 29.79 3.01 5.61
CA ARG A 69 30.38 3.71 6.77
C ARG A 69 31.76 4.32 6.48
N ASP A 70 32.71 3.49 6.07
CA ASP A 70 34.13 3.87 5.95
C ASP A 70 34.46 4.40 4.55
N ARG A 71 33.83 3.85 3.52
CA ARG A 71 34.04 4.24 2.12
C ARG A 71 32.81 3.94 1.27
N ILE A 72 32.65 4.68 0.17
CA ILE A 72 31.63 4.34 -0.82
C ILE A 72 32.05 3.06 -1.56
N ARG A 73 31.33 1.97 -1.27
CA ARG A 73 31.46 0.67 -1.95
C ARG A 73 30.69 0.66 -3.27
N TRP A 74 31.19 1.37 -4.28
CA TRP A 74 30.53 1.55 -5.58
C TRP A 74 29.98 0.27 -6.21
N ARG A 75 30.78 -0.81 -6.29
CA ARG A 75 30.32 -2.09 -6.84
C ARG A 75 29.12 -2.65 -6.08
N SER A 76 29.18 -2.67 -4.74
CA SER A 76 28.08 -3.17 -3.91
C SER A 76 26.84 -2.28 -4.00
N PHE A 77 27.03 -0.96 -4.10
CA PHE A 77 25.95 0.01 -4.29
C PHE A 77 25.20 -0.24 -5.61
N PHE A 78 25.91 -0.25 -6.74
CA PHE A 78 25.29 -0.42 -8.05
C PHE A 78 24.67 -1.80 -8.25
N VAL A 79 25.26 -2.87 -7.70
CA VAL A 79 24.64 -4.22 -7.71
C VAL A 79 23.32 -4.21 -6.95
N ARG A 80 23.25 -3.56 -5.77
CA ARG A 80 21.99 -3.44 -5.02
C ARG A 80 20.99 -2.58 -5.78
N LEU A 81 21.42 -1.43 -6.30
CA LEU A 81 20.57 -0.50 -7.04
C LEU A 81 19.95 -1.19 -8.27
N ALA A 82 20.77 -1.89 -9.07
CA ALA A 82 20.31 -2.63 -10.24
C ALA A 82 19.25 -3.67 -9.87
N LYS A 83 19.45 -4.44 -8.79
CA LYS A 83 18.44 -5.39 -8.30
C LYS A 83 17.10 -4.73 -7.95
N ILE A 84 17.14 -3.58 -7.28
CA ILE A 84 15.93 -2.85 -6.88
C ILE A 84 15.24 -2.23 -8.10
N VAL A 85 16.00 -1.65 -9.03
CA VAL A 85 15.47 -1.08 -10.28
C VAL A 85 14.83 -2.16 -11.15
N LEU A 86 15.49 -3.30 -11.32
CA LEU A 86 14.92 -4.44 -12.06
C LEU A 86 13.65 -4.97 -11.39
N ALA A 87 13.65 -5.08 -10.06
CA ALA A 87 12.48 -5.48 -9.30
C ALA A 87 11.31 -4.47 -9.44
N ALA A 88 11.60 -3.18 -9.38
CA ALA A 88 10.63 -2.10 -9.57
C ALA A 88 10.01 -2.15 -10.97
N ALA A 89 10.85 -2.27 -12.01
CA ALA A 89 10.40 -2.39 -13.39
C ALA A 89 9.55 -3.65 -13.62
N ALA A 90 9.95 -4.80 -13.06
CA ALA A 90 9.17 -6.03 -13.14
C ALA A 90 7.77 -5.87 -12.51
N VAL A 91 7.69 -5.25 -11.33
CA VAL A 91 6.40 -4.97 -10.68
C VAL A 91 5.54 -4.03 -11.54
N SER A 92 6.10 -2.96 -12.10
CA SER A 92 5.37 -2.06 -13.00
C SER A 92 4.85 -2.78 -14.25
N ILE A 93 5.67 -3.62 -14.87
CA ILE A 93 5.29 -4.39 -16.07
C ILE A 93 4.15 -5.37 -15.74
N VAL A 94 4.29 -6.16 -14.68
CA VAL A 94 3.26 -7.13 -14.27
C VAL A 94 1.96 -6.40 -13.94
N THR A 95 2.04 -5.33 -13.14
CA THR A 95 0.85 -4.55 -12.75
C THR A 95 0.23 -3.78 -13.90
N TYR A 96 0.98 -3.45 -14.96
CA TYR A 96 0.43 -2.90 -16.19
C TYR A 96 -0.51 -3.88 -16.89
N PHE A 97 -0.10 -5.14 -17.02
CA PHE A 97 -0.96 -6.17 -17.60
C PHE A 97 -2.12 -6.57 -16.69
N THR A 98 -2.00 -6.39 -15.36
CA THR A 98 -3.06 -6.76 -14.39
C THR A 98 -4.07 -5.64 -14.15
N PHE A 99 -3.62 -4.38 -14.03
CA PHE A 99 -4.44 -3.24 -13.58
C PHE A 99 -4.61 -2.14 -14.63
N GLY A 100 -4.07 -2.33 -15.84
CA GLY A 100 -4.15 -1.35 -16.93
C GLY A 100 -3.62 0.01 -16.51
N ASP A 101 -4.44 1.05 -16.64
CA ASP A 101 -4.06 2.43 -16.30
C ASP A 101 -3.82 2.67 -14.79
N ASN A 102 -4.15 1.73 -13.90
CA ASN A 102 -3.86 1.87 -12.46
C ASN A 102 -2.56 1.18 -12.02
N PHE A 103 -1.72 0.74 -12.95
CA PHE A 103 -0.45 0.06 -12.64
C PHE A 103 0.49 0.88 -11.75
N VAL A 104 1.47 0.20 -11.16
CA VAL A 104 2.48 0.83 -10.29
C VAL A 104 3.38 1.75 -11.13
N ARG A 105 3.09 3.05 -11.13
CA ARG A 105 3.90 4.06 -11.84
C ARG A 105 5.17 4.42 -11.07
N PHE A 106 5.02 4.66 -9.77
CA PHE A 106 6.13 5.03 -8.90
C PHE A 106 5.85 4.54 -7.47
N GLY A 107 5.99 3.23 -7.29
CA GLY A 107 5.80 2.56 -5.99
C GLY A 107 7.02 2.62 -5.07
N VAL A 108 6.94 1.96 -3.91
CA VAL A 108 7.98 2.03 -2.86
C VAL A 108 9.36 1.57 -3.34
N LEU A 109 9.47 0.59 -4.25
CA LEU A 109 10.77 0.17 -4.81
C LEU A 109 11.43 1.26 -5.65
N HIS A 110 10.65 2.01 -6.43
CA HIS A 110 11.14 3.18 -7.19
C HIS A 110 11.64 4.26 -6.23
N ALA A 111 10.85 4.55 -5.19
CA ALA A 111 11.21 5.50 -4.15
C ALA A 111 12.51 5.10 -3.43
N ILE A 112 12.68 3.82 -3.10
CA ILE A 112 13.91 3.31 -2.48
C ILE A 112 15.11 3.48 -3.42
N ALA A 113 14.96 3.19 -4.72
CA ALA A 113 16.04 3.35 -5.69
C ALA A 113 16.46 4.83 -5.83
N ALA A 114 15.50 5.72 -6.07
CA ALA A 114 15.74 7.15 -6.22
C ALA A 114 16.31 7.76 -4.94
N SER A 115 15.71 7.45 -3.79
CA SER A 115 16.21 7.92 -2.49
C SER A 115 17.60 7.39 -2.16
N SER A 116 17.95 6.17 -2.59
CA SER A 116 19.30 5.63 -2.39
C SER A 116 20.36 6.43 -3.16
N LEU A 117 20.05 6.93 -4.36
CA LEU A 117 20.92 7.80 -5.14
C LEU A 117 21.07 9.17 -4.46
N ILE A 118 19.95 9.78 -4.06
CA ILE A 118 19.95 11.08 -3.38
C ILE A 118 20.67 11.02 -2.04
N ALA A 119 20.47 9.96 -1.25
CA ALA A 119 21.05 9.82 0.08
C ALA A 119 22.53 9.42 0.06
N LEU A 120 23.07 8.88 -1.05
CA LEU A 120 24.44 8.37 -1.10
C LEU A 120 25.50 9.43 -0.77
N PRO A 121 25.48 10.65 -1.33
CA PRO A 121 26.44 11.70 -0.97
C PRO A 121 26.41 12.06 0.52
N PHE A 122 25.22 12.03 1.13
CA PHE A 122 25.03 12.35 2.56
C PHE A 122 25.65 11.33 3.51
N THR A 123 26.05 10.16 3.02
CA THR A 123 26.85 9.22 3.82
C THR A 123 28.25 9.78 4.13
N ARG A 124 28.76 10.73 3.31
CA ARG A 124 30.11 11.33 3.42
C ARG A 124 30.12 12.74 3.99
N LEU A 125 29.02 13.47 3.90
CA LEU A 125 28.86 14.81 4.50
C LEU A 125 28.83 14.72 6.04
N PRO A 126 28.78 15.80 6.83
CA PRO A 126 28.47 15.72 8.26
C PRO A 126 27.01 15.30 8.53
N PHE A 127 26.71 14.77 9.72
CA PHE A 127 25.37 14.19 10.01
C PHE A 127 24.24 15.23 9.92
N TRP A 128 24.51 16.49 10.31
CA TRP A 128 23.55 17.59 10.22
C TRP A 128 23.13 17.89 8.78
N ALA A 129 23.99 17.62 7.78
CA ALA A 129 23.63 17.83 6.38
C ALA A 129 22.48 16.92 5.95
N SER A 130 22.42 15.70 6.50
CA SER A 130 21.31 14.76 6.26
C SER A 130 20.02 15.23 6.93
N ILE A 131 20.12 15.85 8.11
CA ILE A 131 18.97 16.44 8.83
C ILE A 131 18.41 17.62 8.02
N LEU A 132 19.27 18.54 7.58
CA LEU A 132 18.85 19.69 6.79
C LEU A 132 18.24 19.26 5.45
N ALA A 133 18.82 18.27 4.78
CA ALA A 133 18.27 17.74 3.53
C ALA A 133 16.91 17.04 3.75
N ALA A 134 16.75 16.28 4.83
CA ALA A 134 15.45 15.70 5.18
C ALA A 134 14.41 16.79 5.45
N ALA A 135 14.75 17.79 6.27
CA ALA A 135 13.88 18.93 6.57
C ALA A 135 13.49 19.72 5.31
N PHE A 136 14.45 19.90 4.39
CA PHE A 136 14.21 20.54 3.10
C PHE A 136 13.20 19.73 2.27
N ILE A 137 13.39 18.42 2.09
CA ILE A 137 12.44 17.59 1.33
C ILE A 137 11.05 17.57 2.00
N PHE A 138 10.98 17.53 3.33
CA PHE A 138 9.71 17.57 4.05
C PHE A 138 8.97 18.89 3.90
N SER A 139 9.68 20.02 3.70
CA SER A 139 9.03 21.31 3.50
C SER A 139 8.56 21.53 2.07
N MET A 140 9.15 20.85 1.06
CA MET A 140 8.82 21.05 -0.35
C MET A 140 7.32 21.01 -0.70
N PRO A 141 6.47 20.15 -0.11
CA PRO A 141 5.03 20.16 -0.40
C PRO A 141 4.34 21.50 -0.14
N THR A 142 4.86 22.36 0.76
CA THR A 142 4.20 23.60 1.14
C THR A 142 4.56 24.80 0.25
N TRP A 143 5.62 24.71 -0.55
CA TRP A 143 6.13 25.84 -1.35
C TRP A 143 6.57 25.48 -2.77
N ALA A 144 6.88 24.21 -3.04
CA ALA A 144 7.32 23.73 -4.36
C ALA A 144 6.22 23.01 -5.15
N ALA A 145 5.09 22.68 -4.52
CA ALA A 145 3.97 22.06 -5.22
C ALA A 145 3.37 23.03 -6.24
N SER A 146 3.22 22.59 -7.50
CA SER A 146 2.68 23.42 -8.57
C SER A 146 2.12 22.58 -9.71
N GLY A 147 1.17 23.15 -10.48
CA GLY A 147 0.61 22.50 -11.66
C GLY A 147 1.64 22.26 -12.79
N ALA A 148 2.83 22.86 -12.72
CA ALA A 148 3.91 22.55 -13.66
C ALA A 148 4.45 21.12 -13.51
N PHE A 149 4.20 20.49 -12.35
CA PHE A 149 4.53 19.08 -12.09
C PHE A 149 3.37 18.13 -12.38
N ASP A 150 2.24 18.63 -12.89
CA ASP A 150 1.13 17.79 -13.30
C ASP A 150 1.49 16.93 -14.51
N GLY A 151 0.77 15.82 -14.66
CA GLY A 151 0.98 14.87 -15.75
C GLY A 151 1.84 13.66 -15.37
N GLN A 152 1.82 12.65 -16.24
CA GLN A 152 2.35 11.32 -15.90
C GLN A 152 3.88 11.29 -15.81
N PHE A 153 4.59 12.17 -16.52
CA PHE A 153 6.05 12.15 -16.56
C PHE A 153 6.71 12.73 -15.30
N LEU A 154 6.12 13.76 -14.68
CA LEU A 154 6.65 14.40 -13.48
C LEU A 154 6.02 13.88 -12.18
N LEU A 155 5.09 12.93 -12.29
CA LEU A 155 4.38 12.34 -11.17
C LEU A 155 5.33 11.79 -10.09
N TRP A 156 6.46 11.22 -10.48
CA TRP A 156 7.44 10.67 -9.55
C TRP A 156 8.02 11.71 -8.56
N THR A 157 7.91 13.01 -8.85
CA THR A 157 8.39 14.07 -7.96
C THR A 157 7.53 14.19 -6.69
N GLY A 158 6.21 13.95 -6.79
CA GLY A 158 5.26 14.20 -5.70
C GLY A 158 4.86 15.66 -5.51
N LEU A 159 5.22 16.55 -6.45
CA LEU A 159 4.92 17.99 -6.39
C LEU A 159 3.73 18.41 -7.27
N GLY A 160 3.17 17.47 -8.04
CA GLY A 160 2.00 17.68 -8.87
C GLY A 160 0.86 16.74 -8.49
N THR A 161 -0.26 16.85 -9.20
CA THR A 161 -1.46 16.05 -8.97
C THR A 161 -1.52 14.87 -9.95
N PRO A 162 -1.68 13.61 -9.48
CA PRO A 162 -1.91 12.48 -10.36
C PRO A 162 -3.24 12.64 -11.14
N ALA A 163 -3.18 12.54 -12.47
CA ALA A 163 -4.38 12.50 -13.31
C ALA A 163 -5.12 11.14 -13.22
N VAL A 164 -4.38 10.06 -12.93
CA VAL A 164 -4.90 8.70 -12.79
C VAL A 164 -4.29 8.06 -11.55
N GLY A 165 -5.09 7.27 -10.84
CA GLY A 165 -4.65 6.51 -9.67
C GLY A 165 -3.56 5.49 -10.01
N SER A 166 -2.80 5.07 -8.99
CA SER A 166 -1.80 4.01 -9.07
C SER A 166 -1.98 3.12 -7.85
N VAL A 167 -2.00 1.80 -8.05
CA VAL A 167 -2.22 0.82 -6.96
C VAL A 167 -1.14 0.88 -5.87
N ASP A 168 0.08 1.33 -6.22
CA ASP A 168 1.10 1.76 -5.27
C ASP A 168 1.69 3.09 -5.75
N TYR A 169 1.68 4.11 -4.88
CA TYR A 169 2.18 5.44 -5.20
C TYR A 169 2.93 6.05 -4.00
N VAL A 170 4.26 6.06 -4.12
CA VAL A 170 5.20 6.55 -3.11
C VAL A 170 6.16 7.51 -3.82
N PRO A 171 5.73 8.75 -4.14
CA PRO A 171 6.54 9.71 -4.89
C PRO A 171 7.84 10.08 -4.16
N LEU A 172 8.74 10.80 -4.83
CA LEU A 172 10.00 11.21 -4.21
C LEU A 172 9.78 12.17 -3.03
N VAL A 173 8.97 13.20 -3.20
CA VAL A 173 8.59 14.12 -2.13
C VAL A 173 7.27 13.64 -1.52
N PRO A 174 7.16 13.50 -0.17
CA PRO A 174 8.17 13.77 0.85
C PRO A 174 9.06 12.55 1.21
N TRP A 175 8.87 11.40 0.57
CA TRP A 175 9.40 10.11 1.00
C TRP A 175 10.93 9.97 1.00
N ALA A 176 11.64 10.67 0.12
CA ALA A 176 13.10 10.77 0.17
C ALA A 176 13.61 11.41 1.47
N GLY A 177 12.82 12.31 2.06
CA GLY A 177 13.08 12.87 3.39
C GLY A 177 13.07 11.79 4.48
N VAL A 178 12.20 10.79 4.38
CA VAL A 178 12.15 9.65 5.31
C VAL A 178 13.42 8.80 5.22
N ALA A 179 13.91 8.55 4.00
CA ALA A 179 15.17 7.84 3.79
C ALA A 179 16.38 8.63 4.34
N LEU A 180 16.43 9.95 4.11
CA LEU A 180 17.46 10.82 4.66
C LEU A 180 17.39 10.90 6.19
N ALA A 181 16.20 10.92 6.78
CA ALA A 181 15.99 10.87 8.22
C ALA A 181 16.53 9.56 8.82
N GLY A 182 16.29 8.43 8.16
CA GLY A 182 16.87 7.13 8.55
C GLY A 182 18.39 7.14 8.51
N LEU A 183 18.98 7.73 7.47
CA LEU A 183 20.43 7.93 7.37
C LEU A 183 20.93 8.82 8.52
N ALA A 184 20.30 9.96 8.77
CA ALA A 184 20.65 10.89 9.84
C ALA A 184 20.63 10.23 11.22
N ILE A 185 19.57 9.47 11.53
CA ILE A 185 19.43 8.74 12.80
C ILE A 185 20.50 7.66 12.93
N SER A 186 20.79 6.90 11.87
CA SER A 186 21.89 5.92 11.88
C SER A 186 23.22 6.57 12.24
N ARG A 187 23.48 7.77 11.72
CA ARG A 187 24.71 8.51 12.00
C ARG A 187 24.76 9.03 13.43
N ALA A 188 23.67 9.58 13.94
CA ALA A 188 23.56 9.95 15.34
C ALA A 188 23.85 8.73 16.24
N PHE A 189 23.28 7.57 15.92
CA PHE A 189 23.52 6.33 16.66
C PHE A 189 24.99 5.90 16.64
N ARG A 190 25.74 6.16 15.57
CA ARG A 190 27.19 5.92 15.53
C ARG A 190 27.96 6.91 16.43
N ILE A 191 27.59 8.18 16.42
CA ILE A 191 28.25 9.22 17.24
C ILE A 191 28.04 8.93 18.73
N PHE A 192 26.83 8.53 19.11
CA PHE A 192 26.45 8.28 20.51
C PHE A 192 26.72 6.82 20.97
N GLY A 193 27.38 5.99 20.18
CA GLY A 193 27.73 4.62 20.56
C GLY A 193 26.53 3.68 20.75
N VAL A 194 25.38 3.99 20.12
CA VAL A 194 24.12 3.24 20.26
C VAL A 194 24.19 1.92 19.49
N TRP A 195 24.86 1.90 18.33
CA TRP A 195 24.98 0.68 17.52
C TRP A 195 25.76 -0.42 18.22
N GLU A 196 26.75 -0.05 19.04
CA GLU A 196 27.55 -0.95 19.86
C GLU A 196 26.64 -1.65 20.88
N LYS A 197 25.77 -0.90 21.56
CA LYS A 197 24.76 -1.46 22.47
C LYS A 197 23.77 -2.36 21.74
N LEU A 198 23.25 -1.91 20.60
CA LEU A 198 22.30 -2.68 19.78
C LEU A 198 22.93 -3.96 19.19
N SER A 199 24.24 -3.96 18.96
CA SER A 199 24.97 -5.13 18.46
C SER A 199 25.08 -6.26 19.48
N ALA A 200 24.89 -5.98 20.77
CA ALA A 200 24.88 -6.98 21.83
C ALA A 200 23.59 -7.82 21.85
N PHE A 201 22.48 -7.28 21.33
CA PHE A 201 21.21 -8.00 21.31
C PHE A 201 21.29 -9.24 20.40
N ARG A 202 20.78 -10.35 20.93
CA ARG A 202 20.64 -11.63 20.23
C ARG A 202 19.17 -12.04 20.33
N PHE A 203 18.49 -12.10 19.19
CA PHE A 203 17.13 -12.62 19.12
C PHE A 203 17.20 -14.10 18.77
N ASN A 204 17.30 -14.94 19.81
CA ASN A 204 17.48 -16.39 19.69
C ASN A 204 16.18 -17.18 19.85
N GLY A 205 15.06 -16.54 20.25
CA GLY A 205 13.75 -17.20 20.27
C GLY A 205 13.19 -17.43 18.85
N LEU A 206 12.25 -18.37 18.71
CA LEU A 206 11.64 -18.75 17.41
C LEU A 206 11.14 -17.54 16.62
N ILE A 207 10.37 -16.66 17.25
CA ILE A 207 9.84 -15.43 16.62
C ILE A 207 10.98 -14.53 16.13
N GLY A 208 12.04 -14.39 16.93
CA GLY A 208 13.22 -13.62 16.58
C GLY A 208 14.04 -14.21 15.43
N GLN A 209 14.12 -15.54 15.34
CA GLN A 209 14.80 -16.23 14.25
C GLN A 209 14.02 -16.10 12.94
N SER A 210 12.69 -16.32 12.97
CA SER A 210 11.83 -16.20 11.80
C SER A 210 11.81 -14.78 11.25
N THR A 211 11.63 -13.77 12.09
CA THR A 211 11.66 -12.36 11.66
C THR A 211 13.03 -11.95 11.11
N ARG A 212 14.13 -12.46 11.68
CA ARG A 212 15.46 -12.25 11.10
C ARG A 212 15.57 -12.93 9.73
N PHE A 213 15.10 -14.15 9.57
CA PHE A 213 15.07 -14.81 8.26
C PHE A 213 14.32 -13.95 7.23
N LEU A 214 13.12 -13.47 7.59
CA LEU A 214 12.34 -12.57 6.74
C LEU A 214 13.10 -11.28 6.40
N GLY A 215 13.78 -10.67 7.38
CA GLY A 215 14.59 -9.49 7.14
C GLY A 215 15.84 -9.73 6.29
N ARG A 216 16.41 -10.94 6.33
CA ARG A 216 17.58 -11.31 5.51
C ARG A 216 17.23 -11.55 4.05
N HIS A 217 16.02 -12.02 3.80
CA HIS A 217 15.47 -12.31 2.47
C HIS A 217 14.35 -11.33 2.10
N SER A 218 14.41 -10.10 2.62
CA SER A 218 13.29 -9.15 2.54
C SER A 218 12.88 -8.81 1.10
N LEU A 219 13.83 -8.69 0.16
CA LEU A 219 13.51 -8.37 -1.23
C LEU A 219 12.80 -9.54 -1.96
N PRO A 220 13.30 -10.79 -1.94
CA PRO A 220 12.55 -11.92 -2.48
C PRO A 220 11.15 -12.07 -1.87
N ILE A 221 11.03 -11.94 -0.54
CA ILE A 221 9.73 -12.05 0.13
C ILE A 221 8.82 -10.88 -0.28
N TYR A 222 9.35 -9.67 -0.38
CA TYR A 222 8.65 -8.51 -0.91
C TYR A 222 8.14 -8.75 -2.34
N LEU A 223 8.86 -9.46 -3.20
CA LEU A 223 8.37 -9.72 -4.57
C LEU A 223 7.34 -10.84 -4.62
N LEU A 224 7.51 -11.87 -3.78
CA LEU A 224 6.66 -13.05 -3.81
C LEU A 224 5.38 -12.92 -3.00
N HIS A 225 5.31 -12.04 -2.00
CA HIS A 225 4.14 -11.97 -1.13
C HIS A 225 2.86 -11.69 -1.91
N GLN A 226 2.83 -10.72 -2.84
CA GLN A 226 1.59 -10.36 -3.53
C GLN A 226 1.10 -11.47 -4.47
N PRO A 227 1.91 -12.06 -5.38
CA PRO A 227 1.45 -13.17 -6.21
C PRO A 227 0.98 -14.39 -5.39
N VAL A 228 1.65 -14.68 -4.27
CA VAL A 228 1.29 -15.80 -3.39
C VAL A 228 -0.01 -15.51 -2.64
N LEU A 229 -0.13 -14.35 -1.97
CA LEU A 229 -1.32 -13.97 -1.21
C LEU A 229 -2.54 -13.87 -2.12
N TYR A 230 -2.41 -13.15 -3.24
CA TYR A 230 -3.47 -13.03 -4.23
C TYR A 230 -3.88 -14.39 -4.77
N GLY A 231 -2.92 -15.26 -5.14
CA GLY A 231 -3.20 -16.61 -5.63
C GLY A 231 -3.92 -17.48 -4.61
N LEU A 232 -3.57 -17.37 -3.32
CA LEU A 232 -4.26 -18.09 -2.24
C LEU A 232 -5.69 -17.61 -2.04
N VAL A 233 -5.92 -16.29 -2.01
CA VAL A 233 -7.27 -15.72 -1.86
C VAL A 233 -8.12 -16.05 -3.10
N TRP A 234 -7.55 -15.97 -4.30
CA TRP A 234 -8.23 -16.36 -5.53
C TRP A 234 -8.61 -17.84 -5.54
N MET A 235 -7.71 -18.73 -5.13
CA MET A 235 -8.01 -20.16 -5.00
C MET A 235 -9.13 -20.41 -3.98
N ALA A 236 -9.12 -19.68 -2.86
CA ALA A 236 -10.22 -19.72 -1.89
C ALA A 236 -11.54 -19.19 -2.48
N ALA A 237 -11.50 -18.20 -3.38
CA ALA A 237 -12.69 -17.70 -4.08
C ALA A 237 -13.25 -18.72 -5.07
N LEU A 238 -12.40 -19.54 -5.70
CA LEU A 238 -12.83 -20.57 -6.65
C LEU A 238 -13.35 -21.85 -5.97
N LEU A 239 -12.78 -22.22 -4.81
CA LEU A 239 -13.05 -23.49 -4.13
C LEU A 239 -13.90 -23.34 -2.86
N GLY A 240 -14.10 -22.11 -2.39
CA GLY A 240 -14.85 -21.82 -1.18
C GLY A 240 -16.36 -22.08 -1.33
N PRO A 241 -17.11 -22.18 -0.22
CA PRO A 241 -18.57 -22.20 -0.26
C PRO A 241 -19.11 -20.94 -0.97
N ASP A 242 -20.36 -20.98 -1.46
CA ASP A 242 -21.06 -19.87 -2.13
C ASP A 242 -21.14 -18.61 -1.24
N PHE A 243 -20.02 -17.91 -1.10
CA PHE A 243 -19.98 -16.56 -0.57
C PHE A 243 -20.58 -15.68 -1.65
N ASP A 244 -21.69 -15.01 -1.34
CA ASP A 244 -22.36 -14.09 -2.25
C ASP A 244 -21.54 -12.79 -2.41
N GLN A 245 -20.37 -12.92 -3.07
CA GLN A 245 -19.43 -11.84 -3.34
C GLN A 245 -20.10 -10.73 -4.15
N GLY A 246 -21.00 -11.10 -5.06
CA GLY A 246 -21.81 -10.17 -5.84
C GLY A 246 -22.58 -9.22 -4.94
N SER A 247 -23.29 -9.76 -3.95
CA SER A 247 -24.06 -8.96 -2.99
C SER A 247 -23.20 -8.01 -2.17
N VAL A 248 -22.10 -8.49 -1.61
CA VAL A 248 -21.17 -7.67 -0.81
C VAL A 248 -20.57 -6.56 -1.68
N SER A 249 -20.17 -6.88 -2.92
CA SER A 249 -19.61 -5.90 -3.86
C SER A 249 -20.63 -4.84 -4.28
N PHE A 250 -21.89 -5.21 -4.49
CA PHE A 250 -22.97 -4.30 -4.84
C PHE A 250 -23.24 -3.30 -3.73
N VAL A 251 -23.46 -3.77 -2.49
CA VAL A 251 -23.74 -2.88 -1.36
C VAL A 251 -22.59 -1.89 -1.17
N ARG A 252 -21.34 -2.34 -1.31
CA ARG A 252 -20.16 -1.47 -1.21
C ARG A 252 -20.11 -0.41 -2.31
N SER A 253 -20.24 -0.80 -3.58
CA SER A 253 -20.19 0.14 -4.70
C SER A 253 -21.36 1.13 -4.70
N CYS A 254 -22.56 0.65 -4.36
CA CYS A 254 -23.74 1.49 -4.15
C CYS A 254 -23.52 2.49 -3.01
N THR A 255 -22.99 2.03 -1.87
CA THR A 255 -22.73 2.90 -0.70
C THR A 255 -21.71 3.98 -1.07
N GLN A 256 -20.70 3.64 -1.87
CA GLN A 256 -19.73 4.62 -2.33
C GLN A 256 -20.35 5.67 -3.24
N ALA A 257 -21.10 5.23 -4.27
CA ALA A 257 -21.78 6.15 -5.16
C ALA A 257 -22.74 7.08 -4.40
N CYS A 258 -23.43 6.58 -3.38
CA CYS A 258 -24.29 7.38 -2.51
C CYS A 258 -23.50 8.45 -1.73
N LYS A 259 -22.35 8.10 -1.15
CA LYS A 259 -21.46 9.04 -0.45
C LYS A 259 -20.91 10.12 -1.38
N ASP A 260 -20.51 9.73 -2.59
CA ASP A 260 -20.01 10.65 -3.60
C ASP A 260 -21.07 11.67 -4.04
N ASN A 261 -22.37 11.35 -3.87
CA ASN A 261 -23.51 12.23 -4.10
C ASN A 261 -24.02 12.95 -2.83
N GLY A 262 -23.24 12.96 -1.75
CA GLY A 262 -23.54 13.74 -0.54
C GLY A 262 -24.34 13.00 0.54
N GLY A 263 -24.57 11.69 0.40
CA GLY A 263 -25.24 10.88 1.43
C GLY A 263 -24.36 10.60 2.66
N THR A 264 -24.99 10.40 3.82
CA THR A 264 -24.27 10.02 5.05
C THR A 264 -23.96 8.52 5.05
N PRO A 265 -22.84 8.08 5.68
CA PRO A 265 -22.41 6.69 5.62
C PRO A 265 -23.46 5.68 6.07
N ASP A 266 -24.12 5.92 7.21
CA ASP A 266 -25.08 4.99 7.80
C ASP A 266 -26.35 4.85 6.95
N ILE A 267 -26.83 5.97 6.39
CA ILE A 267 -28.02 5.97 5.51
C ILE A 267 -27.69 5.29 4.18
N CYS A 268 -26.53 5.58 3.60
CA CYS A 268 -26.11 4.97 2.34
C CYS A 268 -25.95 3.44 2.47
N GLU A 269 -25.32 2.97 3.54
CA GLU A 269 -25.14 1.53 3.77
C GLU A 269 -26.49 0.83 3.97
N ALA A 270 -27.37 1.40 4.80
CA ALA A 270 -28.71 0.88 5.04
C ALA A 270 -29.57 0.85 3.76
N ALA A 271 -29.57 1.93 2.99
CA ALA A 271 -30.36 2.02 1.75
C ALA A 271 -29.85 1.05 0.68
N CYS A 272 -28.54 0.89 0.54
CA CYS A 272 -27.95 -0.05 -0.41
C CYS A 272 -28.17 -1.51 -0.02
N ALA A 273 -28.14 -1.83 1.28
CA ALA A 273 -28.54 -3.15 1.79
C ALA A 273 -30.03 -3.43 1.52
N CYS A 274 -30.92 -2.47 1.84
CA CYS A 274 -32.35 -2.54 1.52
C CYS A 274 -32.59 -2.77 0.02
N THR A 275 -31.84 -2.07 -0.83
CA THR A 275 -31.97 -2.20 -2.30
C THR A 275 -31.65 -3.62 -2.74
N LEU A 276 -30.53 -4.17 -2.27
CA LEU A 276 -30.12 -5.54 -2.57
C LEU A 276 -31.18 -6.57 -2.13
N ASP A 277 -31.69 -6.43 -0.91
CA ASP A 277 -32.68 -7.35 -0.34
C ASP A 277 -33.96 -7.36 -1.20
N ASN A 278 -34.43 -6.20 -1.65
CA ASN A 278 -35.58 -6.09 -2.54
C ASN A 278 -35.28 -6.66 -3.94
N LEU A 279 -34.08 -6.44 -4.49
CA LEU A 279 -33.69 -7.03 -5.79
C LEU A 279 -33.67 -8.56 -5.75
N LYS A 280 -33.22 -9.14 -4.64
CA LYS A 280 -33.24 -10.60 -4.44
C LYS A 280 -34.66 -11.12 -4.27
N ALA A 281 -35.47 -10.45 -3.44
CA ALA A 281 -36.87 -10.82 -3.23
C ALA A 281 -37.69 -10.77 -4.53
N ASP A 282 -37.47 -9.76 -5.35
CA ASP A 282 -38.13 -9.58 -6.65
C ASP A 282 -37.56 -10.48 -7.77
N LYS A 283 -36.56 -11.33 -7.47
CA LYS A 283 -35.83 -12.17 -8.44
C LYS A 283 -35.19 -11.38 -9.60
N ILE A 284 -34.85 -10.12 -9.36
CA ILE A 284 -34.16 -9.23 -10.32
C ILE A 284 -32.64 -9.43 -10.25
N TRP A 285 -32.13 -9.76 -9.06
CA TRP A 285 -30.70 -9.83 -8.79
C TRP A 285 -29.91 -10.74 -9.73
N THR A 286 -30.37 -11.98 -9.94
CA THR A 286 -29.67 -12.93 -10.83
C THR A 286 -29.68 -12.48 -12.29
N PRO A 287 -30.84 -12.13 -12.90
CA PRO A 287 -30.85 -11.60 -14.26
C PRO A 287 -30.03 -10.32 -14.45
N LEU A 288 -30.00 -9.43 -13.44
CA LEU A 288 -29.23 -8.19 -13.50
C LEU A 288 -27.71 -8.46 -13.49
N ASN A 289 -27.26 -9.50 -12.79
CA ASN A 289 -25.86 -9.91 -12.82
C ASN A 289 -25.46 -10.62 -14.12
N GLU A 290 -26.38 -11.34 -14.75
CA GLU A 290 -26.15 -12.01 -16.04
C GLU A 290 -26.13 -11.02 -17.21
N ASP A 291 -26.99 -9.99 -17.18
CA ASP A 291 -27.02 -8.90 -18.17
C ASP A 291 -27.01 -7.52 -17.49
N PRO A 292 -25.83 -7.03 -17.05
CA PRO A 292 -25.70 -5.74 -16.37
C PRO A 292 -26.07 -4.52 -17.24
N GLN A 293 -26.17 -4.68 -18.57
CA GLN A 293 -26.52 -3.59 -19.48
C GLN A 293 -28.02 -3.51 -19.76
N ASN A 294 -28.82 -4.46 -19.26
CA ASN A 294 -30.26 -4.46 -19.47
C ASN A 294 -30.92 -3.21 -18.86
N GLN A 295 -31.40 -2.31 -19.73
CA GLN A 295 -31.98 -1.04 -19.29
C GLN A 295 -33.21 -1.21 -18.41
N SER A 296 -34.01 -2.26 -18.66
CA SER A 296 -35.24 -2.52 -17.88
C SER A 296 -34.93 -2.96 -16.44
N LEU A 297 -33.94 -3.83 -16.26
CA LEU A 297 -33.51 -4.30 -14.95
C LEU A 297 -32.81 -3.17 -14.16
N ARG A 298 -32.02 -2.34 -14.84
CA ARG A 298 -31.39 -1.15 -14.24
C ARG A 298 -32.42 -0.10 -13.82
N ALA A 299 -33.47 0.12 -14.59
CA ALA A 299 -34.56 1.03 -14.20
C ALA A 299 -35.23 0.54 -12.90
N ARG A 300 -35.58 -0.75 -12.83
CA ARG A 300 -36.15 -1.34 -11.60
C ARG A 300 -35.19 -1.26 -10.42
N MET A 301 -33.89 -1.45 -10.63
CA MET A 301 -32.87 -1.26 -9.60
C MET A 301 -32.85 0.18 -9.08
N ASN A 302 -32.87 1.17 -9.98
CA ASN A 302 -32.89 2.58 -9.60
C ASN A 302 -34.18 2.95 -8.85
N ASP A 303 -35.32 2.38 -9.24
CA ASP A 303 -36.61 2.58 -8.55
C ASP A 303 -36.56 2.03 -7.11
N ARG A 304 -36.02 0.81 -6.94
CA ARG A 304 -35.82 0.21 -5.61
C ARG A 304 -34.84 1.03 -4.77
N TYR A 305 -33.76 1.52 -5.38
CA TYR A 305 -32.81 2.39 -4.70
C TYR A 305 -33.47 3.69 -4.22
N ALA A 306 -34.28 4.34 -5.06
CA ALA A 306 -35.00 5.55 -4.68
C ALA A 306 -35.97 5.31 -3.51
N GLN A 307 -36.67 4.17 -3.49
CA GLN A 307 -37.55 3.77 -2.38
C GLN A 307 -36.75 3.54 -1.09
N CYS A 308 -35.68 2.77 -1.15
CA CYS A 308 -34.82 2.50 -0.01
C CYS A 308 -34.06 3.75 0.50
N MET A 309 -33.80 4.73 -0.35
CA MET A 309 -33.25 6.02 0.08
C MET A 309 -34.26 6.87 0.85
N ALA A 310 -35.56 6.75 0.52
CA ALA A 310 -36.63 7.42 1.25
C ALA A 310 -36.95 6.71 2.58
N ASP A 311 -36.91 5.38 2.59
CA ASP A 311 -37.09 4.55 3.80
C ASP A 311 -36.07 3.40 3.83
N PRO A 312 -34.88 3.61 4.43
CA PRO A 312 -33.83 2.59 4.53
C PRO A 312 -34.18 1.38 5.39
N GLN A 313 -35.26 1.45 6.17
CA GLN A 313 -35.74 0.35 7.00
C GLN A 313 -36.81 -0.49 6.31
N SER A 314 -37.24 -0.10 5.10
CA SER A 314 -38.22 -0.84 4.32
C SER A 314 -37.72 -2.25 4.02
N ARG A 315 -38.45 -3.25 4.54
CA ARG A 315 -38.16 -4.67 4.28
C ARG A 315 -38.90 -5.12 3.03
N PRO A 316 -38.38 -6.12 2.30
CA PRO A 316 -39.14 -6.74 1.22
C PRO A 316 -40.50 -7.16 1.73
N LEU A 317 -41.56 -6.85 0.99
CA LEU A 317 -42.88 -7.41 1.26
C LEU A 317 -42.73 -8.93 1.16
N THR A 318 -42.79 -9.63 2.29
CA THR A 318 -42.86 -11.10 2.28
C THR A 318 -44.05 -11.45 1.42
N SER A 319 -43.82 -12.08 0.27
CA SER A 319 -44.89 -12.66 -0.54
C SER A 319 -45.61 -13.68 0.33
N GLY A 320 -46.68 -13.22 0.99
CA GLY A 320 -47.63 -14.09 1.67
C GLY A 320 -48.22 -15.04 0.63
N ASN A 321 -48.33 -16.30 1.03
CA ASN A 321 -48.93 -17.44 0.33
C ASN A 321 -50.00 -17.09 -0.70
#